data_AF-A0AAX2URI5-F1
#
_entry.id   AF-A0AAX2URI5-F1
#
_cell.length_a   1.000
_cell.length_b   1.000
_cell.length_c   1.000
_cell.angle_alpha   90.00
_cell.angle_beta   90.00
_cell.angle_gamma   90.00
#
_symmetry.space_group_name_H-M   'P 1'
#
loop_
_entity.id
_entity.type
_entity.pdbx_description
1 polymer ?
#
loop_
_entity_poly.entity_id
_entity_poly.type
_entity_poly.pdbx_seq_one_letter_code
_entity_poly.pdbx_strand_id
1 'polypeptide(L)'
;MSSTIVNKKRMTAIHLGVAILIILISLCYRTTLNMVDIEPLISILQNTSAMIFTIMGIWIAFVYPNAILSIIQTQNVESIFSDDDERRIILMVGVVAVSALVMCCLLIGTAITPFITHGFIYKNYPDTVHFLGIFFILLLTYVQLLAIYVVIASNVDFIMNIRNLRNKRRLHERFNRKLETDEESSNKD
;
A
#
# COMPACT_ATOMS: atom_id res chain seq x y z
N MET A 1 -20.19 2.61 -17.77
CA MET A 1 -19.33 1.59 -18.42
C MET A 1 -18.17 2.21 -19.20
N SER A 2 -18.38 3.28 -19.99
CA SER A 2 -17.30 3.98 -20.71
C SER A 2 -16.24 4.64 -19.78
N SER A 3 -16.66 5.28 -18.68
CA SER A 3 -15.75 5.94 -17.72
C SER A 3 -14.80 4.98 -17.00
N THR A 4 -15.27 3.79 -16.61
CA THR A 4 -14.47 2.77 -15.92
C THR A 4 -13.39 2.18 -16.82
N ILE A 5 -13.70 1.98 -18.11
CA ILE A 5 -12.76 1.44 -19.10
C ILE A 5 -11.69 2.47 -19.45
N VAL A 6 -12.07 3.75 -19.60
CA VAL A 6 -11.12 4.85 -19.85
C VAL A 6 -10.15 5.01 -18.68
N ASN A 7 -10.63 4.95 -17.44
CA ASN A 7 -9.77 5.04 -16.26
C ASN A 7 -8.81 3.85 -16.14
N LYS A 8 -9.28 2.63 -16.43
CA LYS A 8 -8.42 1.44 -16.43
C LYS A 8 -7.31 1.53 -17.48
N LYS A 9 -7.64 1.98 -18.71
CA LYS A 9 -6.64 2.19 -19.78
C LYS A 9 -5.60 3.24 -19.41
N ARG A 10 -6.02 4.35 -18.79
CA ARG A 10 -5.10 5.40 -18.32
C ARG A 10 -4.14 4.88 -17.25
N MET A 11 -4.64 4.11 -16.28
CA MET A 11 -3.78 3.48 -15.26
C MET A 11 -2.78 2.51 -15.89
N THR A 12 -3.23 1.62 -16.78
CA THR A 12 -2.34 0.70 -17.49
C THR A 12 -1.28 1.44 -18.31
N ALA A 13 -1.64 2.53 -18.98
CA ALA A 13 -0.69 3.36 -19.73
C ALA A 13 0.36 4.01 -18.82
N ILE A 14 -0.03 4.46 -17.62
CA ILE A 14 0.92 5.01 -16.63
C ILE A 14 1.88 3.92 -16.16
N HIS A 15 1.38 2.74 -15.77
CA HIS A 15 2.23 1.62 -15.35
C HIS A 15 3.20 1.21 -16.45
N LEU A 16 2.74 1.16 -17.71
CA LEU A 16 3.58 0.86 -18.86
C LEU A 16 4.64 1.93 -19.09
N GLY A 17 4.27 3.22 -18.99
CA GLY A 17 5.21 4.33 -19.13
C GLY A 17 6.31 4.31 -18.06
N VAL A 18 5.95 4.01 -16.81
CA VAL A 18 6.93 3.85 -15.72
C VAL A 18 7.82 2.63 -15.95
N ALA A 19 7.28 1.50 -16.42
CA ALA A 19 8.10 0.32 -16.73
C ALA A 19 9.13 0.61 -17.83
N ILE A 20 8.72 1.32 -18.89
CA ILE A 20 9.63 1.77 -19.95
C ILE A 20 10.69 2.71 -19.39
N LEU A 21 10.32 3.66 -18.54
CA LEU A 21 11.25 4.57 -17.90
C LEU A 21 12.30 3.83 -17.06
N ILE A 22 11.88 2.84 -16.27
CA ILE A 22 12.78 2.00 -15.46
C ILE A 22 13.77 1.26 -16.36
N ILE A 23 13.30 0.68 -17.47
CA ILE A 23 14.16 -0.02 -18.43
C ILE A 23 15.17 0.95 -19.06
N LEU A 24 14.73 2.14 -19.48
CA LEU A 24 15.59 3.16 -20.10
C LEU A 24 16.66 3.66 -19.13
N ILE A 25 16.30 3.96 -17.89
CA ILE A 25 17.25 4.36 -16.84
C ILE A 25 18.25 3.23 -16.60
N SER A 26 17.76 2.00 -16.45
CA SER A 26 18.65 0.85 -16.20
C SER A 26 19.63 0.60 -17.36
N LEU A 27 19.18 0.77 -18.61
CA LEU A 27 20.06 0.66 -19.79
C LEU A 27 21.11 1.77 -19.85
N CYS A 28 20.73 3.01 -19.53
CA CYS A 28 21.62 4.17 -19.59
C CYS A 28 22.71 4.13 -18.51
N TYR A 29 22.37 3.64 -17.32
CA TYR A 29 23.26 3.67 -16.16
C TYR A 29 23.99 2.36 -15.87
N ARG A 30 23.83 1.32 -16.71
CA ARG A 30 24.41 -0.01 -16.47
C ARG A 30 25.94 -0.01 -16.29
N THR A 31 26.65 0.89 -16.96
CA THR A 31 28.12 0.97 -16.97
C THR A 31 28.68 2.01 -16.01
N THR A 32 27.82 2.86 -15.43
CA THR A 32 28.24 4.07 -14.70
C THR A 32 28.04 3.93 -13.19
N LEU A 33 27.03 3.16 -12.75
CA LEU A 33 26.72 2.98 -11.34
C LEU A 33 27.49 1.82 -10.74
N ASN A 34 28.09 2.06 -9.57
CA ASN A 34 28.70 1.03 -8.74
C ASN A 34 27.73 0.58 -7.64
N MET A 35 27.99 -0.59 -7.04
CA MET A 35 27.17 -1.11 -5.95
C MET A 35 27.10 -0.15 -4.74
N VAL A 36 28.16 0.62 -4.49
CA VAL A 36 28.22 1.63 -3.42
C VAL A 36 27.15 2.71 -3.60
N ASP A 37 26.80 3.05 -4.84
CA ASP A 37 25.79 4.08 -5.13
C ASP A 37 24.36 3.56 -4.89
N ILE A 38 24.20 2.24 -4.84
CA ILE A 38 22.90 1.54 -4.75
C ILE A 38 22.56 1.16 -3.30
N GLU A 39 23.56 0.96 -2.44
CA GLU A 39 23.37 0.65 -1.01
C GLU A 39 22.44 1.64 -0.28
N PRO A 40 22.53 2.97 -0.47
CA PRO A 40 21.60 3.91 0.16
C PRO A 40 20.15 3.68 -0.26
N LEU A 41 19.92 3.32 -1.53
CA LEU A 41 18.59 3.06 -2.05
C LEU A 41 18.00 1.79 -1.44
N ILE A 42 18.80 0.73 -1.32
CA ILE A 42 18.41 -0.51 -0.63
C ILE A 42 18.03 -0.23 0.83
N SER A 43 18.86 0.55 1.54
CA SER A 43 18.63 0.91 2.94
C SER A 43 17.33 1.69 3.12
N ILE A 44 17.09 2.71 2.28
CA ILE A 44 15.85 3.48 2.31
C ILE A 44 14.64 2.56 2.07
N LEU A 45 14.69 1.69 1.05
CA LEU A 45 13.59 0.77 0.77
C LEU A 45 13.33 -0.19 1.93
N GLN A 46 14.35 -0.78 2.54
CA GLN A 46 14.20 -1.68 3.69
C GLN A 46 13.57 -0.96 4.88
N ASN A 47 14.08 0.22 5.22
CA ASN A 47 13.57 1.03 6.33
C ASN A 47 12.13 1.46 6.12
N THR A 48 11.80 1.92 4.91
CA THR A 48 10.42 2.28 4.55
C THR A 48 9.51 1.06 4.57
N SER A 49 9.98 -0.10 4.11
CA SER A 49 9.20 -1.33 4.11
C SER A 49 8.85 -1.81 5.52
N ALA A 50 9.83 -1.78 6.42
CA ALA A 50 9.64 -2.10 7.83
C ALA A 50 8.67 -1.10 8.50
N MET A 51 8.83 0.20 8.24
CA MET A 51 7.96 1.24 8.78
C MET A 51 6.49 1.03 8.36
N ILE A 52 6.22 0.77 7.08
CA ILE A 52 4.86 0.52 6.58
C ILE A 52 4.27 -0.75 7.20
N PHE A 53 5.06 -1.83 7.24
CA PHE A 53 4.65 -3.09 7.86
C PHE A 53 4.20 -2.87 9.32
N THR A 54 4.99 -2.11 10.10
CA THR A 54 4.66 -1.79 11.49
C THR A 54 3.43 -0.90 11.62
N ILE A 55 3.38 0.24 10.91
CA ILE A 55 2.27 1.20 11.03
C ILE A 55 0.94 0.55 10.63
N MET A 56 0.92 -0.15 9.50
CA MET A 56 -0.29 -0.79 9.02
C MET A 56 -0.68 -2.03 9.84
N GLY A 57 0.29 -2.79 10.35
CA GLY A 57 0.02 -3.91 11.25
C GLY A 57 -0.70 -3.46 12.52
N ILE A 58 -0.22 -2.39 13.15
CA ILE A 58 -0.87 -1.76 14.30
C ILE A 58 -2.25 -1.21 13.91
N TRP A 59 -2.34 -0.54 12.76
CA TRP A 59 -3.58 0.05 12.27
C TRP A 59 -4.71 -0.97 12.08
N ILE A 60 -4.41 -2.09 11.41
CA ILE A 60 -5.38 -3.17 11.19
C ILE A 60 -5.85 -3.75 12.53
N ALA A 61 -4.95 -3.87 13.50
CA ALA A 61 -5.29 -4.36 14.83
C ALA A 61 -6.27 -3.46 15.58
N PHE A 62 -6.17 -2.14 15.40
CA PHE A 62 -7.10 -1.20 16.04
C PHE A 62 -8.42 -1.04 15.30
N VAL A 63 -8.39 -0.96 13.97
CA VAL A 63 -9.59 -0.65 13.18
C VAL A 63 -10.48 -1.89 13.01
N TYR A 64 -9.89 -3.08 12.95
CA TYR A 64 -10.61 -4.31 12.65
C TYR A 64 -10.33 -5.44 13.66
N PRO A 65 -10.58 -5.22 14.97
CA PRO A 65 -10.33 -6.23 16.00
C PRO A 65 -11.14 -7.52 15.75
N ASN A 66 -12.36 -7.37 15.23
CA ASN A 66 -13.26 -8.50 14.93
C ASN A 66 -12.72 -9.40 13.80
N ALA A 67 -11.96 -8.84 12.84
CA ALA A 67 -11.33 -9.60 11.76
C ALA A 67 -10.11 -10.39 12.27
N ILE A 68 -9.39 -9.83 13.25
CA ILE A 68 -8.32 -10.56 13.94
C ILE A 68 -8.89 -11.67 14.82
N LEU A 69 -9.97 -11.38 15.55
CA LEU A 69 -10.67 -12.36 16.37
C LEU A 69 -11.21 -13.54 15.54
N SER A 70 -11.73 -13.30 14.33
CA SER A 70 -12.21 -14.37 13.45
C SER A 70 -11.08 -15.30 12.96
N ILE A 71 -9.90 -14.74 12.66
CA ILE A 71 -8.72 -15.55 12.30
C ILE A 71 -8.27 -16.41 13.48
N ILE A 72 -8.32 -15.87 14.70
CA ILE A 72 -7.85 -16.56 15.91
C ILE A 72 -8.86 -17.60 16.42
N GLN A 73 -10.17 -17.33 16.33
CA GLN A 73 -11.20 -18.15 16.96
C GLN A 73 -11.82 -19.23 16.05
N THR A 74 -11.49 -19.32 14.76
CA THR A 74 -12.04 -20.33 13.81
C THR A 74 -13.58 -20.45 13.86
N GLN A 75 -14.28 -19.35 14.15
CA GLN A 75 -15.75 -19.31 14.17
C GLN A 75 -16.21 -18.75 12.82
N ASN A 76 -17.12 -19.45 12.13
CA ASN A 76 -17.73 -19.00 10.88
C ASN A 76 -18.60 -17.76 11.16
N VAL A 77 -18.01 -16.56 11.06
CA VAL A 77 -18.69 -15.27 11.20
C VAL A 77 -18.90 -14.63 9.84
N GLU A 78 -19.70 -15.26 8.99
CA GLU A 78 -20.16 -14.69 7.71
C GLU A 78 -21.12 -13.50 7.87
N SER A 79 -21.53 -13.12 9.09
CA SER A 79 -22.63 -12.15 9.29
C SER A 79 -22.26 -10.83 9.98
N ILE A 80 -20.98 -10.50 10.19
CA ILE A 80 -20.58 -9.31 10.98
C ILE A 80 -19.97 -8.18 10.14
N PHE A 81 -19.41 -8.47 8.95
CA PHE A 81 -18.78 -7.45 8.10
C PHE A 81 -19.68 -7.09 6.92
N SER A 82 -19.76 -5.80 6.59
CA SER A 82 -20.26 -5.40 5.28
C SER A 82 -19.22 -5.75 4.22
N ASP A 83 -19.64 -6.17 3.02
CA ASP A 83 -18.73 -6.52 1.90
C ASP A 83 -17.70 -5.40 1.61
N ASP A 84 -18.08 -4.14 1.84
CA ASP A 84 -17.22 -2.97 1.67
C ASP A 84 -16.11 -2.88 2.72
N ASP A 85 -16.37 -3.29 3.96
CA ASP A 85 -15.37 -3.29 5.03
C ASP A 85 -14.36 -4.44 4.84
N GLU A 86 -14.84 -5.62 4.46
CA GLU A 86 -13.99 -6.77 4.15
C GLU A 86 -13.02 -6.44 3.01
N ARG A 87 -13.53 -5.85 1.92
CA ARG A 87 -12.69 -5.47 0.78
C ARG A 87 -11.62 -4.46 1.17
N ARG A 88 -11.92 -3.50 2.05
CA ARG A 88 -10.93 -2.52 2.56
C ARG A 88 -9.84 -3.22 3.37
N ILE A 89 -10.21 -4.17 4.23
CA ILE A 89 -9.26 -4.96 5.03
C ILE A 89 -8.32 -5.75 4.12
N ILE A 90 -8.87 -6.47 3.13
CA ILE A 90 -8.09 -7.27 2.18
C ILE A 90 -7.07 -6.39 1.43
N LEU A 91 -7.48 -5.19 1.00
CA LEU A 91 -6.58 -4.23 0.35
C LEU A 91 -5.47 -3.77 1.29
N MET A 92 -5.78 -3.45 2.55
CA MET A 92 -4.77 -3.04 3.55
C MET A 92 -3.78 -4.16 3.85
N VAL A 93 -4.26 -5.39 4.08
CA VAL A 93 -3.42 -6.58 4.32
C VAL A 93 -2.55 -6.87 3.10
N GLY A 94 -3.10 -6.73 1.88
CA GLY A 94 -2.35 -6.87 0.64
C GLY A 94 -1.17 -5.89 0.55
N VAL A 95 -1.36 -4.63 0.96
CA VAL A 95 -0.28 -3.63 1.00
C VAL A 95 0.81 -4.00 2.00
N VAL A 96 0.42 -4.50 3.19
CA VAL A 96 1.36 -4.99 4.21
C VAL A 96 2.18 -6.17 3.67
N ALA A 97 1.52 -7.13 3.02
CA ALA A 97 2.17 -8.29 2.43
C ALA A 97 3.15 -7.90 1.30
N VAL A 98 2.77 -6.95 0.44
CA VAL A 98 3.65 -6.43 -0.62
C VAL A 98 4.89 -5.75 -0.02
N SER A 99 4.72 -4.94 1.02
CA SER A 99 5.84 -4.27 1.71
C SER A 99 6.79 -5.30 2.37
N ALA A 100 6.23 -6.33 3.00
CA ALA A 100 7.03 -7.42 3.56
C ALA A 100 7.78 -8.21 2.46
N LEU A 101 7.13 -8.46 1.33
CA LEU A 101 7.76 -9.11 0.17
C LEU A 101 8.94 -8.29 -0.36
N VAL A 102 8.80 -6.97 -0.51
CA VAL A 102 9.88 -6.06 -0.93
C VAL A 102 11.07 -6.18 0.04
N MET A 103 10.80 -6.14 1.34
CA MET A 103 11.83 -6.31 2.36
C MET A 103 12.55 -7.67 2.26
N CYS A 104 11.80 -8.77 2.09
CA CYS A 104 12.37 -10.11 1.90
C CYS A 104 13.23 -10.19 0.64
N CYS A 105 12.76 -9.66 -0.49
CA CYS A 105 13.52 -9.62 -1.74
C CYS A 105 14.83 -8.84 -1.59
N LEU A 106 14.81 -7.71 -0.90
CA LEU A 106 16.02 -6.92 -0.64
C LEU A 106 16.99 -7.65 0.28
N LEU A 107 16.49 -8.26 1.37
CA LEU A 107 17.33 -9.02 2.31
C LEU A 107 18.04 -10.18 1.62
N ILE A 108 17.30 -10.96 0.83
CA ILE A 108 17.84 -12.07 0.04
C ILE A 108 18.82 -11.53 -1.01
N GLY A 109 18.45 -10.45 -1.70
CA GLY A 109 19.30 -9.79 -2.70
C GLY A 109 20.65 -9.38 -2.11
N THR A 110 20.65 -8.65 -0.99
CA THR A 110 21.87 -8.22 -0.30
C THR A 110 22.70 -9.38 0.23
N ALA A 111 22.05 -10.46 0.70
CA ALA A 111 22.75 -11.65 1.18
C ALA A 111 23.44 -12.42 0.04
N ILE A 112 22.84 -12.42 -1.15
CA ILE A 112 23.37 -13.13 -2.32
C ILE A 112 24.43 -12.31 -3.07
N THR A 113 24.39 -10.97 -2.99
CA THR A 113 25.36 -10.05 -3.65
C THR A 113 26.83 -10.51 -3.55
N PRO A 114 27.40 -10.82 -2.37
CA PRO A 114 28.82 -11.23 -2.28
C PRO A 114 29.11 -12.53 -3.04
N PHE A 115 28.16 -13.46 -3.13
CA PHE A 115 28.35 -14.70 -3.89
C PHE A 115 28.33 -14.45 -5.40
N ILE A 116 27.54 -13.47 -5.86
CA ILE A 116 27.48 -13.09 -7.27
C ILE A 116 28.75 -12.33 -7.68
N THR A 117 29.20 -11.36 -6.88
CA THR A 117 30.35 -10.50 -7.22
C THR A 117 31.67 -11.28 -7.28
N HIS A 118 31.82 -12.33 -6.47
CA HIS A 118 32.99 -13.23 -6.51
C HIS A 118 32.80 -14.43 -7.47
N GLY A 119 31.61 -14.58 -8.07
CA GLY A 119 31.28 -15.70 -8.94
C GLY A 119 31.74 -15.52 -10.40
N PHE A 120 31.79 -16.64 -11.13
CA PHE A 120 32.14 -16.68 -12.56
C PHE A 120 31.21 -15.81 -13.44
N ILE A 121 29.94 -15.64 -13.04
CA ILE A 121 28.93 -14.89 -13.80
C ILE A 121 29.31 -13.41 -13.89
N TYR A 122 29.73 -12.80 -12.78
CA TYR A 122 30.13 -11.39 -12.75
C TYR A 122 31.38 -11.12 -13.60
N LYS A 123 32.31 -12.08 -13.66
CA LYS A 123 33.53 -11.96 -14.47
C LYS A 123 33.26 -11.98 -15.98
N ASN A 124 32.24 -12.72 -16.42
CA ASN A 124 31.92 -12.84 -17.85
C ASN A 124 30.92 -11.80 -18.34
N TYR A 125 29.99 -11.36 -17.48
CA TYR A 125 28.90 -10.45 -17.87
C TYR A 125 28.59 -9.40 -16.79
N PRO A 126 29.54 -8.52 -16.43
CA PRO A 126 29.34 -7.52 -15.36
C PRO A 126 28.21 -6.53 -15.70
N ASP A 127 28.16 -6.06 -16.95
CA ASP A 127 27.13 -5.15 -17.46
C ASP A 127 25.70 -5.69 -17.27
N THR A 128 25.50 -6.98 -17.50
CA THR A 128 24.19 -7.63 -17.38
C THR A 128 23.75 -7.72 -15.92
N VAL A 129 24.70 -8.01 -15.01
CA VAL A 129 24.45 -8.06 -13.56
C VAL A 129 24.07 -6.67 -13.04
N HIS A 130 24.80 -5.63 -13.45
CA HIS A 130 24.47 -4.25 -13.10
C HIS A 130 23.09 -3.82 -13.63
N PHE A 131 22.81 -4.09 -14.91
CA PHE A 131 21.50 -3.81 -15.51
C PHE A 131 20.37 -4.49 -14.74
N LEU A 132 20.53 -5.77 -14.38
CA LEU A 132 19.50 -6.52 -13.66
C LEU A 132 19.32 -5.99 -12.23
N GLY A 133 20.41 -5.64 -11.54
CA GLY A 133 20.38 -5.08 -10.19
C GLY A 133 19.66 -3.73 -10.14
N ILE A 134 20.03 -2.79 -11.02
CA ILE A 134 19.40 -1.47 -11.11
C ILE A 134 17.92 -1.61 -11.49
N PHE A 135 17.62 -2.46 -12.47
CA PHE A 135 16.24 -2.72 -12.90
C PHE A 135 15.38 -3.23 -11.74
N PHE A 136 15.88 -4.24 -11.01
CA PHE A 136 15.13 -4.85 -9.92
C PHE A 136 14.92 -3.88 -8.75
N ILE A 137 15.93 -3.08 -8.42
CA ILE A 137 15.83 -2.09 -7.33
C ILE A 137 14.87 -0.96 -7.70
N LEU A 138 14.91 -0.45 -8.92
CA LEU A 138 13.96 0.56 -9.40
C LEU A 138 12.53 -0.01 -9.48
N LEU A 139 12.37 -1.27 -9.87
CA LEU A 139 11.08 -1.96 -9.85
C LEU A 139 10.53 -2.07 -8.42
N LEU A 140 11.35 -2.52 -7.47
CA LEU A 140 10.97 -2.60 -6.06
C LEU A 140 10.64 -1.22 -5.49
N THR A 141 11.41 -0.19 -5.86
CA THR A 141 11.14 1.20 -5.47
C THR A 141 9.76 1.63 -5.94
N TYR A 142 9.42 1.33 -7.19
CA TYR A 142 8.11 1.64 -7.74
C TYR A 142 6.97 0.92 -7.01
N VAL A 143 7.13 -0.37 -6.75
CA VAL A 143 6.15 -1.16 -5.96
C VAL A 143 5.99 -0.56 -4.56
N GLN A 144 7.08 -0.17 -3.91
CA GLN A 144 7.05 0.44 -2.59
C GLN A 144 6.36 1.81 -2.59
N LEU A 145 6.55 2.63 -3.63
CA LEU A 145 5.83 3.90 -3.79
C LEU A 145 4.32 3.70 -3.94
N LEU A 146 3.88 2.65 -4.66
CA LEU A 146 2.47 2.30 -4.74
C LEU A 146 1.92 1.86 -3.38
N ALA A 147 2.69 1.06 -2.61
CA ALA A 147 2.32 0.69 -1.26
C ALA A 147 2.10 1.93 -0.38
N ILE A 148 3.05 2.88 -0.39
CA ILE A 148 2.93 4.16 0.34
C ILE A 148 1.66 4.92 -0.07
N TYR A 149 1.40 5.02 -1.37
CA TYR A 149 0.21 5.72 -1.88
C TYR A 149 -1.09 5.10 -1.32
N VAL A 150 -1.21 3.77 -1.32
CA VAL A 150 -2.41 3.10 -0.79
C VAL A 150 -2.53 3.29 0.72
N VAL A 151 -1.42 3.28 1.47
CA VAL A 151 -1.44 3.60 2.90
C VAL A 151 -1.96 5.02 3.15
N ILE A 152 -1.47 6.00 2.39
CA ILE A 152 -1.93 7.39 2.52
C ILE A 152 -3.42 7.49 2.19
N ALA A 153 -3.86 6.87 1.08
CA ALA A 153 -5.27 6.87 0.68
C ALA A 153 -6.17 6.24 1.75
N SER A 154 -5.76 5.10 2.31
CA SER A 154 -6.44 4.42 3.42
C SER A 154 -6.62 5.33 4.63
N ASN A 155 -5.55 6.03 5.04
CA ASN A 155 -5.60 6.98 6.16
C ASN A 155 -6.53 8.18 5.87
N VAL A 156 -6.50 8.73 4.66
CA VAL A 156 -7.38 9.84 4.26
C VAL A 156 -8.84 9.40 4.23
N ASP A 157 -9.13 8.24 3.65
CA ASP A 157 -10.48 7.67 3.59
C ASP A 157 -11.04 7.42 4.99
N PHE A 158 -10.21 6.96 5.93
CA PHE A 158 -10.62 6.81 7.32
C PHE A 158 -11.00 8.14 7.97
N ILE A 159 -10.17 9.17 7.83
CA ILE A 159 -10.45 10.51 8.37
C ILE A 159 -11.75 11.07 7.76
N MET A 160 -11.93 10.88 6.46
CA MET A 160 -13.14 11.32 5.76
C MET A 160 -14.38 10.56 6.28
N ASN A 161 -14.26 9.26 6.53
CA ASN A 161 -15.33 8.46 7.10
C ASN A 161 -15.74 8.96 8.50
N ILE A 162 -14.76 9.24 9.37
CA ILE A 162 -15.03 9.82 10.71
C ILE A 162 -15.76 11.15 10.58
N ARG A 163 -15.31 12.03 9.68
CA ARG A 163 -15.93 13.34 9.48
C ARG A 163 -17.38 13.20 9.01
N ASN A 164 -17.65 12.27 8.09
CA ASN A 164 -18.99 12.01 7.59
C ASN A 164 -19.90 11.43 8.67
N LEU A 165 -19.41 10.48 9.49
CA LEU A 165 -20.16 9.92 10.61
C LEU A 165 -20.52 10.98 11.65
N ARG A 166 -19.58 11.88 11.97
CA ARG A 166 -19.81 13.00 12.88
C ARG A 166 -20.87 13.97 12.34
N ASN A 167 -20.82 14.28 11.05
CA ASN A 167 -21.80 15.15 10.41
C ASN A 167 -23.20 14.52 10.39
N LYS A 168 -23.31 13.22 10.07
CA LYS A 168 -24.58 12.49 10.12
C LYS A 168 -25.19 12.51 11.53
N ARG A 169 -24.39 12.27 12.57
CA ARG A 169 -24.86 12.32 13.97
C ARG A 169 -25.40 13.69 14.34
N ARG A 170 -24.66 14.76 14.02
CA ARG A 170 -25.08 16.15 14.29
C ARG A 170 -26.37 16.54 13.55
N LEU A 171 -26.55 16.05 12.32
CA LEU A 171 -27.78 16.28 11.56
C LEU A 171 -28.96 15.55 12.21
N HIS A 172 -28.77 14.31 12.65
CA HIS A 172 -29.80 13.53 13.32
C HIS A 172 -30.21 14.18 14.66
N GLU A 173 -29.26 14.64 15.47
CA GLU A 173 -29.52 15.39 16.71
C GLU A 173 -30.31 16.69 16.47
N ARG A 174 -29.98 17.44 15.40
CA ARG A 174 -30.71 18.67 15.04
C ARG A 174 -32.13 18.36 14.55
N PHE A 175 -32.30 17.27 13.82
CA PHE A 175 -33.61 16.85 13.33
C PHE A 175 -34.51 16.40 14.48
N ASN A 176 -33.98 15.59 15.40
CA ASN A 176 -34.74 15.10 16.56
C ASN A 176 -35.18 16.25 17.48
N ARG A 177 -34.27 17.20 17.76
CA ARG A 177 -34.60 18.39 18.55
C ARG A 177 -35.72 19.22 17.92
N LYS A 178 -35.77 19.28 16.59
CA LYS A 178 -36.81 20.02 15.88
C LYS A 178 -38.18 19.34 16.00
N LEU A 179 -38.22 18.01 15.94
CA LEU A 179 -39.45 17.24 16.16
C LEU A 179 -39.98 17.44 17.60
N GLU A 180 -39.10 17.40 18.60
CA GLU A 180 -39.47 17.66 19.99
C GLU A 180 -40.08 19.06 20.18
N THR A 181 -39.51 20.09 19.54
CA THR A 181 -40.07 21.46 19.61
C THR A 181 -41.40 21.61 18.86
N ASP A 182 -41.57 20.89 17.74
CA ASP A 182 -42.80 20.94 16.95
C ASP A 182 -43.95 20.21 17.71
N GLU A 183 -43.68 19.10 18.40
CA GLU A 183 -44.66 18.42 19.26
C GLU A 183 -45.05 19.26 20.49
N GLU A 184 -44.09 19.91 21.16
CA GLU A 184 -44.38 20.76 22.32
C GLU A 184 -45.22 21.99 21.98
N SER A 185 -45.06 22.53 20.77
CA SER A 185 -45.89 23.66 20.30
C SER A 185 -47.30 23.21 19.95
N SER A 186 -47.48 22.04 19.33
CA SER A 186 -48.80 21.50 18.99
C SER A 186 -49.64 21.07 20.21
N ASN A 187 -49.03 20.80 21.36
CA ASN A 187 -49.72 20.36 22.58
C ASN A 187 -50.09 21.52 23.54
N LYS A 188 -49.71 22.76 23.19
CA LYS A 188 -50.03 23.98 23.96
C LYS A 188 -51.19 24.80 23.36
N ASP A 189 -51.65 24.43 22.17
CA ASP A 189 -52.84 24.95 21.48
C ASP A 189 -54.04 24.01 21.68
#